data_AF-A0A2V0PAR1-F1
#
_entry.id   AF-A0A2V0PAR1-F1
#
_cell.length_a   1.000
_cell.length_b   1.000
_cell.length_c   1.000
_cell.angle_alpha   90.00
_cell.angle_beta   90.00
_cell.angle_gamma   90.00
#
_symmetry.space_group_name_H-M   'P 1'
#
loop_
_entity.id
_entity.type
_entity.pdbx_description
1 polymer ?
#
loop_
_entity_poly.entity_id
_entity_poly.type
_entity_poly.pdbx_seq_one_letter_code
_entity_poly.pdbx_strand_id
1 'polypeptide(L)'
;MWRGLARLRFARPGRVAVEWLPQTLPGPSEAAPLPRPPAAPAAPLSAPPPPSALGRSMATSARCSEGPLGPDEAEKFRRELNEAGAAGDLGRLFSLVEARGERMDEAAVEAALAQTAHAAAVLGLGPDELRGRVHGHATFQTLIDMAARGAQRFSPESTARVVALLAGSLRCRDGVALDELGRGVVAGVARLGPTHLSLLVGGLAAADHSPGVVLLDAVRDRLAQLPPGEVPREQRERIDAALKRLGHGGLDAPHPPAPGKQAQPDRAHKGADYA
;
A
#
# COMPACT_ATOMS: atom_id res chain seq x y z
N MET A 1 0.53 5.37 -24.99
CA MET A 1 0.21 4.65 -23.73
C MET A 1 1.54 4.08 -23.21
N TRP A 2 2.14 4.70 -22.19
CA TRP A 2 3.51 4.37 -21.74
C TRP A 2 3.45 3.49 -20.49
N ARG A 3 4.04 2.30 -20.53
CA ARG A 3 4.30 1.46 -19.34
C ARG A 3 5.81 1.39 -19.15
N GLY A 4 6.32 2.01 -18.08
CA GLY A 4 7.72 1.91 -17.68
C GLY A 4 7.94 0.75 -16.71
N LEU A 5 9.18 0.25 -16.66
CA LEU A 5 9.69 -0.64 -15.62
C LEU A 5 10.68 0.15 -14.75
N ALA A 6 10.52 0.11 -13.43
CA ALA A 6 11.42 0.79 -12.49
C ALA A 6 12.63 -0.09 -12.24
N ARG A 7 13.83 0.47 -12.38
CA ARG A 7 15.03 -0.11 -11.80
C ARG A 7 15.44 0.71 -10.59
N LEU A 8 15.60 0.04 -9.45
CA LEU A 8 16.15 0.61 -8.24
C LEU A 8 17.68 0.57 -8.35
N ARG A 9 18.33 1.73 -8.30
CA ARG A 9 19.79 1.82 -8.22
C ARG A 9 20.18 2.22 -6.80
N PHE A 10 20.90 1.33 -6.12
CA PHE A 10 21.45 1.60 -4.79
C PHE A 10 22.83 2.22 -4.96
N ALA A 11 22.93 3.54 -4.78
CA ALA A 11 24.19 4.27 -4.94
C ALA A 11 25.02 4.32 -3.65
N ARG A 12 24.38 4.24 -2.47
CA ARG A 12 24.99 4.21 -1.11
C ARG A 12 24.01 3.63 -0.08
N PRO A 13 24.48 3.14 1.09
CA PRO A 13 23.58 2.76 2.18
C PRO A 13 22.67 3.94 2.55
N GLY A 14 21.35 3.74 2.50
CA GLY A 14 20.34 4.73 2.90
C GLY A 14 19.84 5.69 1.82
N ARG A 15 20.25 5.57 0.54
CA ARG A 15 19.63 6.33 -0.56
C ARG A 15 19.22 5.43 -1.71
N VAL A 16 17.92 5.45 -2.00
CA VAL A 16 17.30 4.76 -3.14
C VAL A 16 17.02 5.79 -4.23
N ALA A 17 17.63 5.62 -5.41
CA ALA A 17 17.27 6.35 -6.62
C ALA A 17 16.45 5.43 -7.53
N VAL A 18 15.29 5.90 -7.97
CA VAL A 18 14.41 5.19 -8.90
C VAL A 18 14.57 5.82 -10.28
N GLU A 19 15.10 5.06 -11.23
CA GLU A 19 15.29 5.48 -12.62
C GLU A 19 14.37 4.64 -13.52
N TRP A 20 13.61 5.29 -14.41
CA TRP A 20 12.65 4.64 -15.31
C TRP A 20 13.18 4.70 -16.75
N LEU A 21 13.26 3.55 -17.42
CA LEU A 21 13.68 3.46 -18.82
C LEU A 21 12.46 3.29 -19.76
N PRO A 22 12.50 3.88 -20.98
CA PRO A 22 11.47 3.68 -21.99
C PRO A 22 11.60 2.30 -22.66
N GLN A 23 10.48 1.57 -22.78
CA GLN A 23 10.40 0.34 -23.56
C GLN A 23 9.60 0.54 -24.86
N THR A 24 10.13 -0.03 -25.95
CA THR A 24 9.44 -0.22 -27.23
C THR A 24 8.85 -1.64 -27.28
N LEU A 25 7.53 -1.76 -27.42
CA LEU A 25 6.83 -3.05 -27.57
C LEU A 25 6.52 -3.33 -29.06
N PRO A 26 6.60 -4.59 -29.51
CA PRO A 26 6.06 -5.02 -30.81
C PRO A 26 4.52 -5.15 -30.77
N GLY A 27 3.87 -4.98 -31.93
CA GLY A 27 2.42 -4.86 -32.07
C GLY A 27 1.61 -6.14 -31.78
N PRO A 28 0.29 -6.01 -31.57
CA PRO A 28 -0.58 -7.11 -31.15
C PRO A 28 -0.85 -8.10 -32.29
N SER A 29 -0.62 -9.39 -32.03
CA SER A 29 -1.04 -10.51 -32.87
C SER A 29 -2.45 -10.95 -32.48
N GLU A 30 -3.30 -11.10 -33.49
CA GLU A 30 -4.73 -11.43 -33.40
C GLU A 30 -4.91 -12.92 -33.08
N ALA A 31 -5.45 -13.24 -31.89
CA ALA A 31 -5.72 -14.61 -31.47
C ALA A 31 -7.21 -14.94 -31.65
N ALA A 32 -7.47 -16.03 -32.39
CA ALA A 32 -8.81 -16.55 -32.67
C ALA A 32 -9.52 -17.12 -31.41
N PRO A 33 -10.86 -17.08 -31.33
CA PRO A 33 -11.62 -17.54 -30.17
C PRO A 33 -11.69 -19.07 -30.08
N LEU A 34 -11.45 -19.60 -28.88
CA LEU A 34 -11.60 -21.03 -28.54
C LEU A 34 -13.08 -21.43 -28.36
N PRO A 35 -13.45 -22.70 -28.68
CA PRO A 35 -14.82 -23.19 -28.55
C PRO A 35 -15.21 -23.47 -27.09
N ARG A 36 -16.52 -23.30 -26.81
CA ARG A 36 -17.13 -23.53 -25.48
C ARG A 36 -17.21 -25.02 -25.14
N PRO A 37 -16.96 -25.42 -23.88
CA PRO A 37 -17.19 -26.79 -23.42
C PRO A 37 -18.70 -27.09 -23.20
N PRO A 38 -19.13 -28.36 -23.34
CA PRO A 38 -20.51 -28.77 -23.14
C PRO A 38 -20.91 -28.83 -21.65
N ALA A 39 -22.21 -28.60 -21.41
CA ALA A 39 -22.82 -28.58 -20.08
C ALA A 39 -22.87 -29.99 -19.44
N ALA A 40 -22.40 -30.07 -18.20
CA ALA A 40 -22.52 -31.27 -17.37
C ALA A 40 -23.93 -31.38 -16.72
N PRO A 41 -24.46 -32.60 -16.53
CA PRO A 41 -25.75 -32.82 -15.88
C PRO A 41 -25.69 -32.59 -14.36
N ALA A 42 -26.80 -32.08 -13.82
CA ALA A 42 -27.00 -31.75 -12.41
C ALA A 42 -26.92 -32.97 -11.48
N ALA A 43 -26.13 -32.86 -10.41
CA ALA A 43 -26.08 -33.82 -9.33
C ALA A 43 -27.21 -33.54 -8.29
N PRO A 44 -27.74 -34.58 -7.62
CA PRO A 44 -28.83 -34.44 -6.65
C PRO A 44 -28.35 -33.85 -5.31
N LEU A 45 -29.28 -33.14 -4.67
CA LEU A 45 -29.17 -32.48 -3.37
C LEU A 45 -28.85 -33.49 -2.25
N SER A 46 -27.66 -33.37 -1.66
CA SER A 46 -27.30 -34.07 -0.41
C SER A 46 -27.82 -33.32 0.82
N ALA A 47 -28.37 -34.10 1.75
CA ALA A 47 -28.95 -33.70 3.03
C ALA A 47 -27.98 -32.94 3.97
N PRO A 48 -28.50 -32.16 4.94
CA PRO A 48 -27.68 -31.43 5.90
C PRO A 48 -26.98 -32.37 6.91
N PRO A 49 -25.73 -32.06 7.33
CA PRO A 49 -25.02 -32.84 8.33
C PRO A 49 -25.57 -32.60 9.75
N PRO A 50 -25.49 -33.60 10.65
CA PRO A 50 -25.89 -33.46 12.05
C PRO A 50 -24.87 -32.63 12.88
N PRO A 51 -25.31 -31.93 13.96
CA PRO A 51 -24.44 -31.13 14.81
C PRO A 51 -23.65 -32.04 15.77
N SER A 52 -22.36 -32.25 15.47
CA SER A 52 -21.42 -32.89 16.40
C SER A 52 -20.59 -31.84 17.15
N ALA A 53 -21.00 -31.62 18.40
CA ALA A 53 -20.18 -31.59 19.61
C ALA A 53 -18.78 -30.94 19.54
N LEU A 54 -18.69 -29.76 20.16
CA LEU A 54 -17.79 -29.46 21.30
C LEU A 54 -16.54 -30.38 21.41
N GLY A 55 -15.56 -30.15 20.54
CA GLY A 55 -14.20 -30.62 20.69
C GLY A 55 -13.31 -29.46 21.11
N ARG A 56 -12.89 -29.44 22.37
CA ARG A 56 -11.90 -28.52 22.94
C ARG A 56 -10.65 -28.47 22.07
N SER A 57 -10.49 -27.41 21.27
CA SER A 57 -9.15 -27.05 20.77
C SER A 57 -8.46 -26.30 21.89
N MET A 58 -7.41 -26.94 22.42
CA MET A 58 -6.59 -26.40 23.48
C MET A 58 -6.04 -25.05 23.05
N ALA A 59 -6.43 -24.03 23.80
CA ALA A 59 -5.70 -22.79 23.92
C ALA A 59 -4.24 -23.13 24.29
N THR A 60 -3.34 -23.10 23.32
CA THR A 60 -1.96 -22.73 23.59
C THR A 60 -1.97 -21.24 23.87
N SER A 61 -2.29 -20.90 25.11
CA SER A 61 -1.94 -19.62 25.74
C SER A 61 -0.43 -19.46 25.71
N ALA A 62 0.12 -19.07 24.57
CA ALA A 62 1.48 -18.56 24.46
C ALA A 62 1.48 -17.11 24.94
N ARG A 63 1.61 -16.95 26.26
CA ARG A 63 2.11 -15.76 26.98
C ARG A 63 1.88 -14.40 26.29
N CYS A 64 0.75 -13.77 26.59
CA CYS A 64 0.50 -12.34 26.38
C CYS A 64 1.31 -11.46 27.36
N SER A 65 2.62 -11.69 27.48
CA SER A 65 3.46 -10.99 28.47
C SER A 65 4.91 -10.92 28.02
N GLU A 66 5.15 -10.42 26.81
CA GLU A 66 6.44 -9.84 26.46
C GLU A 66 6.15 -8.45 25.88
N GLY A 67 6.60 -7.43 26.61
CA GLY A 67 6.50 -6.04 26.18
C GLY A 67 7.31 -5.77 24.90
N PRO A 68 7.30 -4.53 24.40
CA PRO A 68 8.13 -4.13 23.28
C PRO A 68 9.60 -4.52 23.51
N LEU A 69 10.30 -4.89 22.43
CA LEU A 69 11.72 -5.30 22.49
C LEU A 69 12.56 -4.30 23.24
N GLY A 70 13.59 -4.82 23.92
CA GLY A 70 14.73 -3.98 24.25
C GLY A 70 15.34 -3.40 22.96
N PRO A 71 15.87 -2.16 23.00
CA PRO A 71 16.40 -1.48 21.81
C PRO A 71 17.45 -2.31 21.05
N ASP A 72 18.28 -3.06 21.78
CA ASP A 72 19.34 -3.90 21.23
C ASP A 72 18.80 -5.08 20.40
N GLU A 73 17.71 -5.70 20.86
CA GLU A 73 17.06 -6.80 20.15
C GLU A 73 16.40 -6.30 18.86
N ALA A 74 15.79 -5.11 18.90
CA ALA A 74 15.20 -4.49 17.72
C ALA A 74 16.27 -4.12 16.68
N GLU A 75 17.44 -3.64 17.12
CA GLU A 75 18.56 -3.35 16.22
C GLU A 75 19.15 -4.62 15.62
N LYS A 76 19.34 -5.68 16.43
CA LYS A 76 19.81 -6.98 15.95
C LYS A 76 18.85 -7.54 14.89
N PHE A 77 17.55 -7.52 15.16
CA PHE A 77 16.55 -7.99 14.20
C PHE A 77 16.60 -7.22 12.87
N ARG A 78 16.70 -5.88 12.93
CA ARG A 78 16.85 -5.05 11.71
C ARG A 78 18.13 -5.38 10.92
N ARG A 79 19.23 -5.69 11.62
CA ARG A 79 20.49 -6.11 10.98
C ARG A 79 20.32 -7.43 10.24
N GLU A 80 19.69 -8.42 10.86
CA GLU A 80 19.41 -9.72 10.26
C GLU A 80 18.47 -9.61 9.04
N LEU A 81 17.45 -8.75 9.11
CA LEU A 81 16.60 -8.43 7.95
C LEU A 81 17.43 -7.82 6.81
N ASN A 82 18.31 -6.86 7.12
CA ASN A 82 19.14 -6.21 6.10
C ASN A 82 20.10 -7.21 5.43
N GLU A 83 20.69 -8.11 6.20
CA GLU A 83 21.57 -9.17 5.67
C GLU A 83 20.81 -10.11 4.73
N ALA A 84 19.63 -10.59 5.15
CA ALA A 84 18.81 -11.48 4.34
C ALA A 84 18.30 -10.77 3.07
N GLY A 85 17.90 -9.50 3.20
CA GLY A 85 17.51 -8.65 2.08
C GLY A 85 18.62 -8.44 1.06
N ALA A 86 19.83 -8.10 1.51
CA ALA A 86 21.00 -7.89 0.66
C ALA A 86 21.44 -9.17 -0.07
N ALA A 87 21.25 -10.33 0.58
CA ALA A 87 21.51 -11.63 -0.04
C ALA A 87 20.44 -12.07 -1.04
N GLY A 88 19.30 -11.36 -1.13
CA GLY A 88 18.15 -11.80 -1.92
C GLY A 88 17.44 -13.03 -1.34
N ASP A 89 17.61 -13.30 -0.05
CA ASP A 89 17.08 -14.50 0.61
C ASP A 89 15.69 -14.24 1.21
N LEU A 90 14.67 -14.33 0.35
CA LEU A 90 13.26 -14.19 0.75
C LEU A 90 12.84 -15.25 1.78
N GLY A 91 13.41 -16.47 1.72
CA GLY A 91 13.09 -17.53 2.66
C GLY A 91 13.53 -17.16 4.08
N ARG A 92 14.80 -16.76 4.23
CA ARG A 92 15.34 -16.28 5.51
C ARG A 92 14.60 -15.04 6.01
N LEU A 93 14.26 -14.09 5.14
CA LEU A 93 13.45 -12.92 5.51
C LEU A 93 12.12 -13.31 6.12
N PHE A 94 11.35 -14.20 5.46
CA PHE A 94 10.06 -14.62 5.99
C PHE A 94 10.19 -15.45 7.26
N SER A 95 11.22 -16.29 7.39
CA SER A 95 11.49 -17.00 8.65
C SER A 95 11.80 -16.05 9.81
N LEU A 96 12.56 -14.98 9.57
CA LEU A 96 12.84 -13.96 10.59
C LEU A 96 11.54 -13.24 11.02
N VAL A 97 10.70 -12.85 10.07
CA VAL A 97 9.42 -12.19 10.36
C VAL A 97 8.46 -13.14 11.09
N GLU A 98 8.38 -14.39 10.67
CA GLU A 98 7.52 -15.40 11.30
C GLU A 98 7.96 -15.71 12.74
N ALA A 99 9.26 -15.88 12.97
CA ALA A 99 9.80 -16.09 14.31
C ALA A 99 9.51 -14.90 15.24
N ARG A 100 9.40 -13.70 14.67
CA ARG A 100 9.09 -12.48 15.42
C ARG A 100 7.58 -12.29 15.65
N GLY A 101 6.76 -12.66 14.68
CA GLY A 101 5.30 -12.57 14.72
C GLY A 101 4.78 -11.16 15.00
N GLU A 102 3.68 -11.06 15.74
CA GLU A 102 2.99 -9.79 16.05
C GLU A 102 3.76 -8.85 16.99
N ARG A 103 4.97 -9.22 17.43
CA ARG A 103 5.77 -8.41 18.35
C ARG A 103 6.64 -7.37 17.63
N MET A 104 6.44 -7.17 16.33
CA MET A 104 7.14 -6.17 15.53
C MET A 104 6.56 -4.79 15.79
N ASP A 105 7.43 -3.81 16.03
CA ASP A 105 7.05 -2.41 16.00
C ASP A 105 6.91 -1.90 14.56
N GLU A 106 6.38 -0.69 14.41
CA GLU A 106 6.16 -0.04 13.12
C GLU A 106 7.48 0.07 12.32
N ALA A 107 8.59 0.39 12.98
CA ALA A 107 9.90 0.49 12.33
C ALA A 107 10.38 -0.86 11.77
N ALA A 108 10.15 -1.95 12.50
CA ALA A 108 10.46 -3.31 12.08
C ALA A 108 9.56 -3.76 10.92
N VAL A 109 8.27 -3.42 10.93
CA VAL A 109 7.35 -3.71 9.80
C VAL A 109 7.80 -2.98 8.55
N GLU A 110 8.11 -1.69 8.64
CA GLU A 110 8.63 -0.91 7.51
C GLU A 110 9.94 -1.51 6.98
N ALA A 111 10.87 -1.87 7.87
CA ALA A 111 12.14 -2.49 7.50
C ALA A 111 11.94 -3.85 6.81
N ALA A 112 11.06 -4.70 7.32
CA ALA A 112 10.77 -6.00 6.71
C ALA A 112 10.17 -5.85 5.31
N LEU A 113 9.24 -4.91 5.11
CA LEU A 113 8.70 -4.61 3.78
C LEU A 113 9.77 -4.04 2.84
N ALA A 114 10.64 -3.15 3.34
CA ALA A 114 11.74 -2.59 2.57
C ALA A 114 12.72 -3.67 2.12
N GLN A 115 13.08 -4.60 3.01
CA GLN A 115 14.00 -5.70 2.69
C GLN A 115 13.35 -6.76 1.80
N THR A 116 12.05 -7.00 1.93
CA THR A 116 11.30 -7.86 0.99
C THR A 116 11.31 -7.25 -0.42
N ALA A 117 11.07 -5.95 -0.54
CA ALA A 117 11.14 -5.24 -1.81
C ALA A 117 12.55 -5.23 -2.39
N HIS A 118 13.57 -5.06 -1.54
CA HIS A 118 14.97 -5.11 -1.95
C HIS A 118 15.37 -6.50 -2.45
N ALA A 119 15.07 -7.55 -1.70
CA ALA A 119 15.36 -8.94 -2.08
C ALA A 119 14.68 -9.31 -3.40
N ALA A 120 13.40 -8.92 -3.58
CA ALA A 120 12.70 -9.14 -4.84
C ALA A 120 13.38 -8.42 -6.03
N ALA A 121 13.89 -7.21 -5.81
CA ALA A 121 14.63 -6.47 -6.84
C ALA A 121 16.01 -7.09 -7.14
N VAL A 122 16.73 -7.57 -6.13
CA VAL A 122 18.01 -8.28 -6.28
C VAL A 122 17.83 -9.56 -7.08
N LEU A 123 16.74 -10.30 -6.81
CA LEU A 123 16.36 -11.50 -7.56
C LEU A 123 15.79 -11.20 -8.95
N GLY A 124 15.53 -9.92 -9.28
CA GLY A 124 14.96 -9.52 -10.57
C GLY A 124 13.53 -9.98 -10.79
N LEU A 125 12.73 -10.15 -9.72
CA LEU A 125 11.41 -10.77 -9.82
C LEU A 125 10.43 -9.94 -10.66
N GLY A 126 9.83 -10.59 -11.65
CA GLY A 126 8.74 -10.04 -12.44
C GLY A 126 7.40 -10.04 -11.69
N PRO A 127 6.34 -9.43 -12.26
CA PRO A 127 5.01 -9.37 -11.63
C PRO A 127 4.41 -10.74 -11.28
N ASP A 128 4.56 -11.74 -12.15
CA ASP A 128 4.02 -13.08 -11.91
C ASP A 128 4.82 -13.84 -10.84
N GLU A 129 6.14 -13.64 -10.81
CA GLU A 129 7.00 -14.23 -9.78
C GLU A 129 6.80 -13.58 -8.41
N LEU A 130 6.56 -12.26 -8.36
CA LEU A 130 6.14 -11.57 -7.14
C LEU A 130 4.85 -12.19 -6.59
N ARG A 131 3.86 -12.45 -7.45
CA ARG A 131 2.61 -13.09 -7.03
C ARG A 131 2.85 -14.47 -6.44
N GLY A 132 3.68 -15.30 -7.08
CA GLY A 132 3.95 -16.66 -6.62
C GLY A 132 4.83 -16.74 -5.36
N ARG A 133 5.91 -15.94 -5.31
CA ARG A 133 6.97 -16.07 -4.30
C ARG A 133 6.83 -15.14 -3.11
N VAL A 134 6.12 -14.01 -3.27
CA VAL A 134 5.93 -13.02 -2.21
C VAL A 134 4.47 -13.01 -1.79
N HIS A 135 3.54 -12.74 -2.72
CA HIS A 135 2.11 -12.59 -2.36
C HIS A 135 1.47 -13.90 -1.91
N GLY A 136 1.94 -15.04 -2.41
CA GLY A 136 1.49 -16.36 -1.97
C GLY A 136 1.99 -16.77 -0.58
N HIS A 137 2.89 -16.02 0.04
CA HIS A 137 3.46 -16.37 1.34
C HIS A 137 2.59 -15.84 2.49
N ALA A 138 2.17 -16.72 3.42
CA ALA A 138 1.32 -16.33 4.55
C ALA A 138 1.92 -15.19 5.39
N THR A 139 3.23 -15.26 5.66
CA THR A 139 3.99 -14.20 6.36
C THR A 139 3.90 -12.83 5.67
N PHE A 140 3.81 -12.79 4.34
CA PHE A 140 3.64 -11.52 3.64
C PHE A 140 2.26 -10.92 3.90
N GLN A 141 1.20 -11.74 3.95
CA GLN A 141 -0.12 -11.26 4.37
C GLN A 141 -0.10 -10.76 5.81
N THR A 142 0.61 -11.44 6.72
CA THR A 142 0.79 -10.95 8.10
C THR A 142 1.46 -9.58 8.15
N LEU A 143 2.46 -9.31 7.30
CA LEU A 143 3.09 -7.98 7.19
C LEU A 143 2.10 -6.92 6.70
N ILE A 144 1.25 -7.25 5.72
CA ILE A 144 0.19 -6.35 5.24
C ILE A 144 -0.78 -6.02 6.37
N ASP A 145 -1.25 -7.03 7.09
CA ASP A 145 -2.18 -6.86 8.20
C ASP A 145 -1.58 -6.03 9.33
N MET A 146 -0.31 -6.26 9.69
CA MET A 146 0.40 -5.46 10.69
C MET A 146 0.56 -4.02 10.23
N ALA A 147 0.88 -3.78 8.96
CA ALA A 147 0.98 -2.44 8.40
C ALA A 147 -0.38 -1.72 8.45
N ALA A 148 -1.47 -2.38 8.06
CA ALA A 148 -2.82 -1.82 8.11
C ALA A 148 -3.27 -1.51 9.55
N ARG A 149 -3.09 -2.45 10.50
CA ARG A 149 -3.40 -2.25 11.93
C ARG A 149 -2.54 -1.15 12.56
N GLY A 150 -1.30 -0.99 12.09
CA GLY A 150 -0.36 0.04 12.54
C GLY A 150 -0.61 1.41 11.92
N ALA A 151 -1.50 1.57 10.94
CA ALA A 151 -1.64 2.77 10.12
C ALA A 151 -1.79 4.08 10.92
N GLN A 152 -2.43 4.04 12.09
CA GLN A 152 -2.61 5.20 12.97
C GLN A 152 -1.40 5.48 13.89
N ARG A 153 -0.50 4.50 14.07
CA ARG A 153 0.69 4.60 14.93
C ARG A 153 1.95 4.95 14.13
N PHE A 154 1.99 4.64 12.83
CA PHE A 154 3.04 5.10 11.94
C PHE A 154 3.11 6.63 11.91
N SER A 155 4.34 7.15 11.80
CA SER A 155 4.51 8.55 11.37
C SER A 155 3.99 8.71 9.93
N PRO A 156 3.52 9.89 9.52
CA PRO A 156 3.03 10.11 8.15
C PRO A 156 4.08 9.76 7.08
N GLU A 157 5.35 10.06 7.36
CA GLU A 157 6.48 9.75 6.48
C GLU A 157 6.67 8.25 6.33
N SER A 158 6.46 7.50 7.41
CA SER A 158 6.57 6.04 7.46
C SER A 158 5.40 5.40 6.71
N THR A 159 4.18 5.88 6.91
CA THR A 159 3.00 5.45 6.14
C THR A 159 3.20 5.66 4.63
N ALA A 160 3.73 6.82 4.22
CA ALA A 160 4.03 7.08 2.81
C ALA A 160 5.07 6.12 2.23
N ARG A 161 6.10 5.75 3.02
CA ARG A 161 7.10 4.73 2.61
C ARG A 161 6.49 3.34 2.52
N VAL A 162 5.69 2.94 3.50
CA VAL A 162 4.96 1.66 3.50
C VAL A 162 4.04 1.54 2.29
N VAL A 163 3.27 2.59 1.96
CA VAL A 163 2.44 2.61 0.74
C VAL A 163 3.29 2.46 -0.52
N ALA A 164 4.39 3.20 -0.63
CA ALA A 164 5.29 3.08 -1.79
C ALA A 164 5.92 1.68 -1.91
N LEU A 165 6.25 1.04 -0.79
CA LEU A 165 6.79 -0.31 -0.76
C LEU A 165 5.74 -1.33 -1.18
N LEU A 166 4.56 -1.32 -0.56
CA LEU A 166 3.47 -2.25 -0.85
C LEU A 166 2.94 -2.09 -2.26
N ALA A 167 2.42 -0.91 -2.58
CA ALA A 167 1.72 -0.64 -3.84
C ALA A 167 2.69 -0.42 -5.02
N GLY A 168 3.82 0.25 -4.77
CA GLY A 168 4.80 0.60 -5.79
C GLY A 168 5.76 -0.54 -6.11
N SER A 169 6.60 -0.92 -5.14
CA SER A 169 7.68 -1.87 -5.36
C SER A 169 7.18 -3.32 -5.40
N LEU A 170 6.37 -3.71 -4.41
CA LEU A 170 5.88 -5.07 -4.24
C LEU A 170 4.60 -5.33 -5.04
N ARG A 171 4.00 -4.30 -5.66
CA ARG A 171 2.79 -4.40 -6.48
C ARG A 171 1.62 -5.08 -5.77
N CYS A 172 1.56 -4.95 -4.44
CA CYS A 172 0.43 -5.40 -3.64
C CYS A 172 -0.78 -4.52 -3.93
N ARG A 173 -1.94 -5.16 -4.14
CA ARG A 173 -3.22 -4.51 -4.45
C ARG A 173 -4.29 -4.79 -3.40
N ASP A 174 -3.87 -5.02 -2.16
CA ASP A 174 -4.81 -5.15 -1.05
C ASP A 174 -5.45 -3.78 -0.79
N GLY A 175 -6.63 -3.57 -1.36
CA GLY A 175 -7.34 -2.30 -1.29
C GLY A 175 -7.72 -1.93 0.15
N VAL A 176 -8.01 -2.92 1.00
CA VAL A 176 -8.36 -2.68 2.41
C VAL A 176 -7.15 -2.13 3.16
N ALA A 177 -5.99 -2.76 3.00
CA ALA A 177 -4.76 -2.29 3.63
C ALA A 177 -4.37 -0.88 3.12
N LEU A 178 -4.49 -0.63 1.81
CA LEU A 178 -4.18 0.67 1.22
C LEU A 178 -5.18 1.76 1.66
N ASP A 179 -6.45 1.43 1.87
CA ASP A 179 -7.45 2.35 2.42
C ASP A 179 -7.19 2.70 3.88
N GLU A 180 -6.79 1.72 4.71
CA GLU A 180 -6.43 1.97 6.11
C GLU A 180 -5.16 2.83 6.21
N LEU A 181 -4.13 2.52 5.43
CA LEU A 181 -2.90 3.33 5.36
C LEU A 181 -3.21 4.74 4.83
N GLY A 182 -4.06 4.85 3.80
CA GLY A 182 -4.55 6.10 3.26
C GLY A 182 -5.24 6.94 4.33
N ARG A 183 -6.20 6.37 5.06
CA ARG A 183 -6.89 7.04 6.18
C ARG A 183 -5.92 7.46 7.28
N GLY A 184 -4.95 6.62 7.62
CA GLY A 184 -3.93 6.93 8.64
C GLY A 184 -3.05 8.14 8.28
N VAL A 185 -2.73 8.34 7.00
CA VAL A 185 -1.85 9.45 6.58
C VAL A 185 -2.58 10.78 6.37
N VAL A 186 -3.90 10.79 6.12
CA VAL A 186 -4.68 12.03 5.81
C VAL A 186 -4.38 13.17 6.80
N ALA A 187 -4.47 12.91 8.10
CA ALA A 187 -4.24 13.93 9.14
C ALA A 187 -2.79 14.45 9.20
N GLY A 188 -1.85 13.70 8.61
CA GLY A 188 -0.43 14.01 8.59
C GLY A 188 0.10 14.58 7.28
N VAL A 189 -0.71 14.65 6.21
CA VAL A 189 -0.26 15.07 4.87
C VAL A 189 0.38 16.46 4.90
N ALA A 190 -0.16 17.38 5.71
CA ALA A 190 0.37 18.74 5.85
C ALA A 190 1.84 18.79 6.32
N ARG A 191 2.35 17.73 6.96
CA ARG A 191 3.74 17.62 7.44
C ARG A 191 4.67 16.95 6.43
N LEU A 192 4.13 16.31 5.41
CA LEU A 192 4.93 15.58 4.43
C LEU A 192 5.77 16.55 3.59
N GLY A 193 7.03 16.16 3.38
CA GLY A 193 7.91 16.80 2.43
C GLY A 193 7.68 16.29 1.00
N PRO A 194 8.29 16.94 0.00
CA PRO A 194 8.15 16.58 -1.43
C PRO A 194 8.36 15.09 -1.70
N THR A 195 9.41 14.51 -1.10
CA THR A 195 9.80 13.10 -1.27
C THR A 195 8.68 12.16 -0.85
N HIS A 196 8.11 12.37 0.34
CA HIS A 196 7.05 11.50 0.86
C HIS A 196 5.74 11.67 0.11
N LEU A 197 5.42 12.88 -0.36
CA LEU A 197 4.27 13.10 -1.24
C LEU A 197 4.45 12.33 -2.56
N SER A 198 5.63 12.37 -3.16
CA SER A 198 5.93 11.60 -4.38
C SER A 198 5.87 10.09 -4.14
N LEU A 199 6.34 9.61 -3.00
CA LEU A 199 6.27 8.19 -2.64
C LEU A 199 4.81 7.73 -2.47
N LEU A 200 4.01 8.52 -1.74
CA LEU A 200 2.61 8.21 -1.47
C LEU A 200 1.80 8.13 -2.76
N VAL A 201 1.76 9.20 -3.55
CA VAL A 201 0.93 9.23 -4.78
C VAL A 201 1.49 8.27 -5.83
N GLY A 202 2.81 8.16 -5.95
CA GLY A 202 3.46 7.22 -6.86
C GLY A 202 3.13 5.77 -6.52
N GLY A 203 3.12 5.40 -5.23
CA GLY A 203 2.70 4.09 -4.76
C GLY A 203 1.24 3.79 -5.10
N LEU A 204 0.33 4.69 -4.72
CA LEU A 204 -1.10 4.55 -5.00
C LEU A 204 -1.39 4.41 -6.50
N ALA A 205 -0.79 5.27 -7.33
CA ALA A 205 -0.93 5.23 -8.78
C ALA A 205 -0.37 3.94 -9.40
N ALA A 206 0.68 3.35 -8.80
CA ALA A 206 1.26 2.09 -9.23
C ALA A 206 0.35 0.88 -8.95
N ALA A 207 -0.45 0.93 -7.88
CA ALA A 207 -1.49 -0.06 -7.59
C ALA A 207 -2.82 0.20 -8.33
N ASP A 208 -2.98 1.37 -8.96
CA ASP A 208 -4.25 1.84 -9.51
C ASP A 208 -5.34 1.95 -8.42
N HIS A 209 -4.91 2.36 -7.21
CA HIS A 209 -5.76 2.42 -6.02
C HIS A 209 -5.91 3.86 -5.52
N SER A 210 -7.15 4.33 -5.41
CA SER A 210 -7.47 5.65 -4.90
C SER A 210 -8.19 5.53 -3.56
N PRO A 211 -7.53 5.80 -2.42
CA PRO A 211 -8.11 5.65 -1.08
C PRO A 211 -9.09 6.78 -0.71
N GLY A 212 -9.54 7.56 -1.71
CA GLY A 212 -10.52 8.63 -1.56
C GLY A 212 -10.01 10.00 -2.02
N VAL A 213 -10.94 10.82 -2.51
CA VAL A 213 -10.70 12.19 -3.01
C VAL A 213 -10.07 13.08 -1.93
N VAL A 214 -10.45 12.91 -0.67
CA VAL A 214 -9.94 13.69 0.48
C VAL A 214 -8.42 13.61 0.62
N LEU A 215 -7.83 12.42 0.45
CA LEU A 215 -6.38 12.28 0.57
C LEU A 215 -5.66 13.01 -0.57
N LEU A 216 -6.19 12.89 -1.79
CA LEU A 216 -5.58 13.48 -2.98
C LEU A 216 -5.72 15.01 -2.98
N ASP A 217 -6.84 15.54 -2.46
CA ASP A 217 -7.02 16.98 -2.23
C ASP A 217 -6.00 17.48 -1.21
N ALA A 218 -5.86 16.80 -0.07
CA ALA A 218 -4.88 17.16 0.95
C ALA A 218 -3.44 17.16 0.41
N VAL A 219 -3.11 16.22 -0.48
CA VAL A 219 -1.80 16.19 -1.16
C VAL A 219 -1.63 17.39 -2.09
N ARG A 220 -2.65 17.72 -2.89
CA ARG A 220 -2.61 18.89 -3.77
C ARG A 220 -2.46 20.19 -2.97
N ASP A 221 -3.24 20.34 -1.92
CA ASP A 221 -3.18 21.51 -1.02
C ASP A 221 -1.79 21.64 -0.39
N ARG A 222 -1.22 20.53 0.07
CA ARG A 222 0.14 20.52 0.60
C ARG A 222 1.15 20.95 -0.46
N LEU A 223 1.07 20.45 -1.69
CA LEU A 223 1.98 20.83 -2.77
C LEU A 223 1.87 22.31 -3.14
N ALA A 224 0.67 22.88 -3.08
CA ALA A 224 0.45 24.31 -3.32
C ALA A 224 1.04 25.20 -2.20
N GLN A 225 1.14 24.67 -0.97
CA GLN A 225 1.71 25.38 0.17
C GLN A 225 3.25 25.27 0.25
N LEU A 226 3.88 24.40 -0.53
CA LEU A 226 5.34 24.28 -0.54
C LEU A 226 5.97 25.49 -1.23
N PRO A 227 7.05 26.06 -0.66
CA PRO A 227 7.85 27.10 -1.28
C PRO A 227 8.20 26.81 -2.76
N PRO A 228 8.12 27.82 -3.64
CA PRO A 228 8.59 27.69 -5.01
C PRO A 228 10.03 27.17 -5.07
N GLY A 229 10.28 26.13 -5.85
CA GLY A 229 11.61 25.51 -6.00
C GLY A 229 11.93 24.41 -4.98
N GLU A 230 11.11 24.19 -3.95
CA GLU A 230 11.32 23.08 -3.00
C GLU A 230 11.04 21.72 -3.65
N VAL A 231 10.11 21.66 -4.61
CA VAL A 231 9.82 20.46 -5.39
C VAL A 231 10.59 20.52 -6.71
N PRO A 232 11.59 19.65 -6.95
CA PRO A 232 12.26 19.55 -8.24
C PRO A 232 11.23 19.33 -9.37
N ARG A 233 11.46 19.94 -10.52
CA ARG A 233 10.53 19.88 -11.66
C ARG A 233 10.14 18.44 -12.04
N GLU A 234 11.12 17.55 -12.16
CA GLU A 234 10.89 16.13 -12.47
C GLU A 234 10.03 15.42 -11.41
N GLN A 235 10.15 15.82 -10.15
CA GLN A 235 9.34 15.26 -9.07
C GLN A 235 7.90 15.80 -9.12
N ARG A 236 7.74 17.09 -9.44
CA ARG A 236 6.43 17.71 -9.64
C ARG A 236 5.69 17.06 -10.81
N GLU A 237 6.37 16.84 -11.93
CA GLU A 237 5.81 16.16 -13.11
C GLU A 237 5.40 14.71 -12.80
N ARG A 238 6.20 13.99 -12.00
CA ARG A 238 5.85 12.64 -11.53
C ARG A 238 4.60 12.62 -10.67
N ILE A 239 4.48 13.57 -9.74
CA ILE A 239 3.31 13.68 -8.87
C ILE A 239 2.07 14.03 -9.70
N ASP A 240 2.18 15.00 -10.61
CA ASP A 240 1.10 15.40 -11.51
C ASP A 240 0.60 14.22 -12.37
N ALA A 241 1.52 13.45 -12.97
CA ALA A 241 1.17 12.25 -13.73
C ALA A 241 0.48 11.18 -12.87
N ALA A 242 0.91 11.02 -11.62
CA ALA A 242 0.33 10.07 -10.68
C ALA A 242 -1.09 10.50 -10.25
N LEU A 243 -1.32 11.79 -9.94
CA LEU A 243 -2.65 12.33 -9.62
C LEU A 243 -3.63 12.20 -10.80
N LYS A 244 -3.16 12.50 -12.03
CA LYS A 244 -3.95 12.29 -13.25
C LYS A 244 -4.35 10.83 -13.44
N ARG A 245 -3.42 9.90 -13.19
CA ARG A 245 -3.69 8.46 -13.27
C ARG A 245 -4.73 8.01 -12.25
N LEU A 246 -4.72 8.59 -11.05
CA LEU A 246 -5.71 8.34 -10.00
C LEU A 246 -7.06 9.04 -10.24
N GLY A 247 -7.22 9.78 -11.35
CA GLY A 247 -8.48 10.43 -11.72
C GLY A 247 -8.78 11.73 -10.96
N HIS A 248 -7.80 12.32 -10.25
CA HIS A 248 -8.01 13.48 -9.38
C HIS A 248 -7.71 14.83 -10.05
N GLY A 249 -7.50 14.83 -11.37
CA GLY A 249 -7.00 16.00 -12.09
C GLY A 249 -5.50 16.24 -11.87
N GLY A 250 -4.90 17.06 -12.73
CA GLY A 250 -3.51 17.49 -12.54
C GLY A 250 -3.36 18.56 -11.46
N LEU A 251 -2.12 18.94 -11.16
CA LEU A 251 -1.81 20.04 -10.23
C LEU A 251 -2.34 21.39 -10.71
N ASP A 252 -2.53 21.55 -12.02
CA ASP A 252 -3.10 22.77 -12.63
C ASP A 252 -4.63 22.71 -12.77
N ALA A 253 -5.28 21.62 -12.34
CA ALA A 253 -6.73 21.53 -12.39
C ALA A 253 -7.35 22.52 -11.38
N PRO A 254 -8.36 23.31 -11.77
CA PRO A 254 -9.04 24.21 -10.86
C PRO A 254 -9.53 23.44 -9.64
N HIS A 255 -9.22 23.97 -8.45
CA HIS A 255 -9.73 23.41 -7.21
C HIS A 255 -11.25 23.50 -7.28
N PRO A 256 -12.00 22.38 -7.18
CA PRO A 256 -13.44 22.47 -7.08
C PRO A 256 -13.73 23.35 -5.86
N PRO A 257 -14.61 24.35 -5.97
CA PRO A 257 -14.91 25.21 -4.84
C PRO A 257 -15.28 24.31 -3.66
N ALA A 258 -14.68 24.56 -2.50
CA ALA A 258 -15.08 23.90 -1.25
C ALA A 258 -16.61 23.91 -1.19
N PRO A 259 -17.28 22.80 -0.81
CA PRO A 259 -18.73 22.76 -0.75
C PRO A 259 -19.17 23.90 0.14
N GLY A 260 -19.58 24.99 -0.51
CA GLY A 260 -20.07 26.18 0.15
C GLY A 260 -21.19 25.68 1.03
N LYS A 261 -21.15 26.06 2.31
CA LYS A 261 -22.24 25.82 3.26
C LYS A 261 -23.53 26.04 2.48
N GLN A 262 -24.20 24.96 2.09
CA GLN A 262 -25.53 25.06 1.51
C GLN A 262 -26.30 25.70 2.64
N ALA A 263 -26.59 27.00 2.47
CA ALA A 263 -27.42 27.74 3.38
C ALA A 263 -28.70 26.91 3.47
N GLN A 264 -28.83 26.25 4.61
CA GLN A 264 -30.03 25.54 5.00
C GLN A 264 -31.12 26.59 4.89
N PRO A 265 -32.09 26.47 3.95
CA PRO A 265 -33.11 27.48 3.82
C PRO A 265 -33.84 27.53 5.15
N ASP A 266 -33.80 28.70 5.80
CA ASP A 266 -34.55 29.01 6.99
C ASP A 266 -36.00 28.59 6.73
N ARG A 267 -36.38 27.46 7.30
CA ARG A 267 -37.74 26.96 7.24
C ARG A 267 -38.53 27.74 8.28
N ALA A 268 -38.81 29.01 7.95
CA ALA A 268 -39.82 29.82 8.61
C ALA A 268 -41.19 29.17 8.34
N HIS A 269 -41.55 28.17 9.15
CA HIS A 269 -42.91 27.67 9.18
C HIS A 269 -43.76 28.67 9.95
N LYS A 270 -44.52 29.44 9.16
CA LYS A 270 -45.72 30.17 9.57
C LYS A 270 -46.55 29.35 10.55
N GLY A 271 -46.89 29.97 11.68
CA GLY A 271 -47.94 29.51 12.57
C GLY A 271 -49.25 29.38 11.78
N ALA A 272 -49.87 28.22 11.93
CA ALA A 272 -51.28 28.05 11.60
C ALA A 272 -52.05 28.25 12.89
N ASP A 273 -52.69 29.42 13.01
CA ASP A 273 -53.76 29.65 13.97
C ASP A 273 -54.92 28.71 13.61
N TYR A 274 -55.32 27.86 14.55
CA TYR A 274 -56.61 27.18 14.51
C TYR A 274 -57.60 28.01 15.31
N ALA A 275 -58.63 28.51 14.61
CA ALA A 275 -59.86 29.03 15.19
C ALA A 275 -60.88 27.89 15.38
#